data_AF-A0A2E8YF04-F1
#
_entry.id   AF-A0A2E8YF04-F1
#
_cell.length_a   1.000
_cell.length_b   1.000
_cell.length_c   1.000
_cell.angle_alpha   90.00
_cell.angle_beta   90.00
_cell.angle_gamma   90.00
#
_symmetry.space_group_name_H-M   'P 1'
#
loop_
_entity.id
_entity.type
_entity.pdbx_description
1 polymer ?
#
loop_
_entity_poly.entity_id
_entity_poly.type
_entity_poly.pdbx_seq_one_letter_code
_entity_poly.pdbx_strand_id
1 'polypeptide(L)'
;MLIKRPVDIKLSEVTDQRTYLDRRKFLATSALGAIAGGLGLTAAQPAAAGAKLGNVIESSYRVDDELTDYGDITSYNNFYEFGTNKTDPARNSHTLVTKPWSLAVSGACES
;
A
#
# COMPACT_ATOMS: atom_id res chain seq x y z
N MET A 1 17.61 -28.11 -19.00
CA MET A 1 17.78 -27.42 -17.70
C MET A 1 19.22 -26.91 -17.62
N LEU A 2 19.44 -25.60 -17.75
CA LEU A 2 20.79 -25.00 -17.66
C LEU A 2 21.15 -24.80 -16.18
N ILE A 3 22.17 -25.51 -15.69
CA ILE A 3 22.76 -25.24 -14.38
C ILE A 3 23.74 -24.07 -14.55
N LYS A 4 23.37 -22.88 -14.09
CA LYS A 4 24.28 -21.71 -14.06
C LYS A 4 25.30 -21.90 -12.95
N ARG A 5 26.59 -21.64 -13.25
CA ARG A 5 27.63 -21.62 -12.21
C ARG A 5 27.39 -20.45 -11.25
N PRO A 6 27.62 -20.63 -9.94
CA PRO A 6 27.57 -19.53 -8.99
C PRO A 6 28.63 -18.49 -9.35
N VAL A 7 28.28 -17.22 -9.21
CA VAL A 7 29.18 -16.08 -9.42
C VAL A 7 30.27 -16.11 -8.36
N ASP A 8 31.52 -15.95 -8.77
CA ASP A 8 32.68 -15.90 -7.87
C ASP A 8 32.77 -14.51 -7.23
N ILE A 9 32.03 -14.32 -6.13
CA ILE A 9 32.00 -13.05 -5.39
C ILE A 9 33.15 -13.05 -4.40
N LYS A 10 34.05 -12.08 -4.51
CA LYS A 10 35.16 -11.93 -3.56
C LYS A 10 34.62 -11.39 -2.24
N LEU A 11 35.19 -11.84 -1.12
CA LEU A 11 34.78 -11.35 0.22
C LEU A 11 34.91 -9.82 0.38
N SER A 12 35.82 -9.19 -0.36
CA SER A 12 35.96 -7.72 -0.41
C SER A 12 34.80 -7.00 -1.09
N GLU A 13 33.98 -7.71 -1.88
CA GLU A 13 32.79 -7.17 -2.56
C GLU A 13 31.54 -7.33 -1.68
N VAL A 14 31.63 -8.12 -0.61
CA VAL A 14 30.58 -8.27 0.38
C VAL A 14 30.78 -7.21 1.46
N THR A 15 29.68 -6.63 1.94
CA THR A 15 29.74 -5.69 3.06
C THR A 15 30.33 -6.39 4.28
N ASP A 16 31.34 -5.75 4.90
CA ASP A 16 31.95 -6.27 6.12
C ASP A 16 30.89 -6.49 7.22
N GLN A 17 31.04 -7.58 7.96
CA GLN A 17 30.08 -7.99 8.99
C GLN A 17 29.88 -6.90 10.05
N ARG A 18 30.94 -6.17 10.42
CA ARG A 18 30.84 -5.08 11.39
C ARG A 18 29.96 -3.95 10.86
N THR A 19 30.17 -3.56 9.61
CA THR A 19 29.35 -2.53 8.96
C THR A 19 27.88 -2.94 8.86
N TYR A 20 27.59 -4.22 8.58
CA TYR A 20 26.22 -4.75 8.59
C TYR A 20 25.57 -4.64 9.98
N LEU A 21 26.30 -5.03 11.04
CA LEU A 21 25.80 -4.98 12.42
C LEU A 21 25.59 -3.54 12.91
N ASP A 22 26.51 -2.63 12.58
CA ASP A 22 26.42 -1.19 12.94
C ASP A 22 25.17 -0.55 12.32
N ARG A 23 24.83 -0.89 11.07
CA ARG A 23 23.59 -0.45 10.41
C ARG A 23 22.35 -0.97 11.12
N ARG A 24 22.35 -2.23 11.56
CA ARG A 24 21.21 -2.82 12.27
C ARG A 24 21.00 -2.19 13.65
N LYS A 25 22.09 -1.88 14.34
CA LYS A 25 22.08 -1.18 15.63
C LYS A 25 21.52 0.24 15.47
N PHE A 26 21.97 0.99 14.47
CA PHE A 26 21.47 2.34 14.17
C PHE A 26 19.95 2.36 13.96
N LEU A 27 19.42 1.47 13.11
CA LEU A 27 17.98 1.34 12.85
C LEU A 27 17.17 0.99 14.09
N ALA A 28 17.69 0.12 14.95
CA ALA A 28 17.03 -0.24 16.21
C ALA A 28 16.98 0.95 17.18
N THR A 29 18.04 1.76 17.25
CA THR A 29 18.10 2.92 18.13
C THR A 29 17.31 4.13 17.62
N SER A 30 17.24 4.33 16.29
CA SER A 30 16.48 5.44 15.70
C SER A 30 14.97 5.24 15.88
N ALA A 31 14.48 4.00 15.85
CA ALA A 31 13.09 3.68 16.14
C ALA A 31 12.68 4.07 17.57
N LEU A 32 13.58 3.92 18.56
CA LEU A 32 13.34 4.35 19.93
C LEU A 32 13.32 5.89 20.08
N GLY A 33 14.16 6.59 19.31
CA GLY A 33 14.18 8.06 19.28
C GLY A 33 12.90 8.67 18.68
N ALA A 34 12.34 8.03 17.65
CA ALA A 34 11.08 8.47 17.02
C ALA A 34 9.86 8.34 17.96
N ILE A 35 9.87 7.38 18.89
CA ILE A 35 8.81 7.21 19.89
C ILE A 35 8.89 8.27 20.99
N ALA A 36 10.11 8.67 21.39
CA ALA A 36 10.32 9.71 22.41
C ALA A 36 10.08 11.14 21.87
N GLY A 37 10.21 11.34 20.57
CA GLY A 37 10.07 12.63 19.88
C GLY A 37 8.63 13.12 19.64
N GLY A 38 7.62 12.40 20.14
CA GLY A 38 6.25 12.90 20.13
C GLY A 38 5.71 13.22 18.73
N LEU A 39 5.93 12.35 17.76
CA LEU A 39 5.17 12.40 16.51
C LEU A 39 3.70 12.11 16.84
N GLY A 40 2.94 13.20 17.02
CA GLY A 40 1.53 13.18 17.32
C GLY A 40 0.79 12.36 16.28
N LEU A 41 0.37 11.16 16.69
CA LEU A 41 -0.66 10.40 15.99
C LEU A 41 -1.97 11.17 16.16
N THR A 42 -2.23 12.12 15.27
CA THR A 42 -3.56 12.71 15.16
C THR A 42 -4.49 11.58 14.74
N ALA A 43 -5.34 11.12 15.67
CA ALA A 43 -6.39 10.18 15.35
C ALA A 43 -7.31 10.83 14.31
N ALA A 44 -7.20 10.39 13.06
CA ALA A 44 -8.09 10.82 12.00
C ALA A 44 -9.52 10.46 12.42
N GLN A 45 -10.42 11.45 12.44
CA GLN A 45 -11.83 11.18 12.68
C GLN A 45 -12.34 10.24 11.57
N PRO A 46 -13.06 9.15 11.93
CA PRO A 46 -13.57 8.24 10.94
C PRO A 46 -14.62 8.96 10.08
N ALA A 47 -14.31 9.18 8.81
CA ALA A 47 -15.27 9.70 7.84
C ALA A 47 -16.45 8.71 7.73
N ALA A 48 -17.70 9.19 7.69
CA ALA A 48 -18.86 8.32 7.49
C ALA A 48 -18.79 7.59 6.12
N ALA A 49 -19.18 6.32 6.06
CA ALA A 49 -19.30 5.60 4.79
C ALA A 49 -20.40 6.24 3.93
N GLY A 50 -20.12 6.49 2.65
CA GLY A 50 -21.07 7.14 1.72
C GLY A 50 -21.18 8.67 1.85
N ALA A 51 -20.36 9.33 2.68
CA ALA A 51 -20.30 10.78 2.69
C ALA A 51 -19.82 11.30 1.33
N LYS A 52 -20.55 12.24 0.73
CA LYS A 52 -20.10 12.95 -0.47
C LYS A 52 -18.80 13.69 -0.13
N LEU A 53 -17.83 13.57 -1.02
CA LEU A 53 -16.59 14.35 -0.93
C LEU A 53 -16.94 15.83 -1.14
N GLY A 54 -16.68 16.67 -0.15
CA GLY A 54 -17.12 18.07 -0.15
C GLY A 54 -16.30 19.01 -1.04
N ASN A 55 -15.08 18.59 -1.42
CA ASN A 55 -14.08 19.41 -2.12
C ASN A 55 -13.52 18.70 -3.35
N VAL A 56 -14.38 18.06 -4.15
CA VAL A 56 -13.95 17.44 -5.42
C VAL A 56 -13.58 18.55 -6.40
N ILE A 57 -12.32 18.57 -6.82
CA ILE A 57 -11.83 19.43 -7.89
C ILE A 57 -11.94 18.64 -9.19
N GLU A 58 -12.52 19.24 -10.22
CA GLU A 58 -12.62 18.62 -11.54
C GLU A 58 -11.22 18.49 -12.16
N SER A 59 -10.91 17.30 -12.69
CA SER A 59 -9.63 17.05 -13.33
C SER A 59 -9.53 17.79 -14.67
N SER A 60 -8.35 18.29 -15.00
CA SER A 60 -8.05 18.77 -16.36
C SER A 60 -7.98 17.63 -17.38
N TYR A 61 -7.85 16.39 -16.92
CA TYR A 61 -7.88 15.20 -17.76
C TYR A 61 -9.32 14.82 -18.09
N ARG A 62 -9.72 15.01 -19.36
CA ARG A 62 -10.98 14.55 -19.93
C ARG A 62 -10.71 13.65 -21.12
N VAL A 63 -11.59 12.67 -21.31
CA VAL A 63 -11.61 11.80 -22.49
C VAL A 63 -13.04 11.84 -23.01
N ASP A 64 -13.20 11.95 -24.33
CA ASP A 64 -14.50 12.09 -25.00
C ASP A 64 -15.17 10.74 -25.32
N ASP A 65 -14.70 9.66 -24.70
CA ASP A 65 -15.26 8.32 -24.86
C ASP A 65 -16.62 8.20 -24.18
N GLU A 66 -17.47 7.31 -24.70
CA GLU A 66 -18.72 6.94 -24.03
C GLU A 66 -18.42 6.32 -22.67
N LEU A 67 -19.09 6.83 -21.63
CA LEU A 67 -18.91 6.33 -20.27
C LEU A 67 -19.59 4.98 -20.10
N THR A 68 -18.91 4.06 -19.42
CA THR A 68 -19.53 2.81 -18.96
C THR A 68 -20.70 3.10 -18.02
N ASP A 69 -21.78 2.32 -18.15
CA ASP A 69 -22.94 2.43 -17.27
C ASP A 69 -22.55 2.19 -15.80
N TYR A 70 -23.18 2.95 -14.90
CA TYR A 70 -22.88 2.88 -13.47
C TYR A 70 -23.16 1.50 -12.87
N GLY A 71 -24.19 0.80 -13.37
CA GLY A 71 -24.52 -0.56 -12.97
C GLY A 71 -23.38 -1.52 -13.29
N ASP A 72 -22.79 -1.42 -14.48
CA ASP A 72 -21.67 -2.26 -14.88
C ASP A 72 -20.41 -1.95 -14.06
N ILE A 73 -20.12 -0.67 -13.81
CA ILE A 73 -18.99 -0.24 -12.96
C ILE A 73 -19.07 -0.88 -11.56
N THR A 74 -20.26 -0.96 -10.98
CA THR A 74 -20.44 -1.46 -9.61
C THR A 74 -20.68 -2.97 -9.52
N SER A 75 -20.99 -3.65 -10.63
CA SER A 75 -21.39 -5.06 -10.63
C SER A 75 -20.49 -6.02 -11.41
N TYR A 76 -19.69 -5.53 -12.36
CA TYR A 76 -18.83 -6.34 -13.22
C TYR A 76 -17.35 -6.10 -12.89
N ASN A 77 -16.83 -6.82 -11.89
CA ASN A 77 -15.54 -6.51 -11.27
C ASN A 77 -14.61 -7.72 -11.18
N ASN A 78 -13.30 -7.47 -11.07
CA ASN A 78 -12.31 -8.48 -10.67
C ASN A 78 -11.83 -8.15 -9.25
N PHE A 79 -12.39 -8.83 -8.25
CA PHE A 79 -11.94 -8.74 -6.87
C PHE A 79 -11.91 -10.14 -6.26
N TYR A 80 -10.77 -10.83 -6.44
CA TYR A 80 -10.64 -12.27 -6.29
C TYR A 80 -10.86 -12.76 -4.85
N GLU A 81 -10.57 -11.92 -3.87
CA GLU A 81 -10.85 -12.13 -2.46
C GLU A 81 -12.35 -12.37 -2.21
N PHE A 82 -13.22 -11.92 -3.12
CA PHE A 82 -14.67 -12.04 -3.05
C PHE A 82 -15.25 -12.99 -4.10
N GLY A 83 -14.42 -13.75 -4.82
CA GLY A 83 -14.84 -14.76 -5.80
C GLY A 83 -14.20 -14.57 -7.17
N THR A 84 -14.34 -15.59 -8.03
CA THR A 84 -13.67 -15.64 -9.34
C THR A 84 -14.57 -15.21 -10.50
N ASN A 85 -15.89 -15.21 -10.32
CA ASN A 85 -16.82 -14.71 -11.32
C ASN A 85 -16.94 -13.18 -11.23
N LYS A 86 -17.27 -12.54 -12.37
CA LYS A 86 -17.35 -11.08 -12.48
C LYS A 86 -18.38 -10.42 -11.56
N THR A 87 -19.43 -11.17 -11.21
CA THR A 87 -20.52 -10.69 -10.33
C THR A 87 -20.32 -11.09 -8.87
N ASP A 88 -19.33 -11.93 -8.55
CA ASP A 88 -19.07 -12.35 -7.16
C ASP A 88 -18.68 -11.16 -6.25
N PRO A 89 -17.81 -10.21 -6.68
CA PRO A 89 -17.48 -9.04 -5.85
C PRO A 89 -18.70 -8.22 -5.43
N ALA A 90 -19.65 -8.01 -6.34
CA ALA A 90 -20.85 -7.22 -6.07
C ALA A 90 -21.74 -7.87 -5.00
N ARG A 91 -21.80 -9.21 -4.99
CA ARG A 91 -22.58 -9.94 -4.00
C ARG A 91 -21.88 -10.07 -2.66
N ASN A 92 -20.55 -10.20 -2.64
CA ASN A 92 -19.83 -10.66 -1.45
C ASN A 92 -19.03 -9.55 -0.74
N SER A 93 -18.71 -8.44 -1.41
CA SER A 93 -17.85 -7.36 -0.87
C SER A 93 -18.45 -6.58 0.30
N HIS A 94 -19.76 -6.70 0.54
CA HIS A 94 -20.44 -6.09 1.70
C HIS A 94 -19.90 -6.59 3.06
N THR A 95 -19.17 -7.71 3.05
CA THR A 95 -18.52 -8.27 4.25
C THR A 95 -17.21 -7.56 4.62
N LEU A 96 -16.64 -6.75 3.71
CA LEU A 96 -15.43 -5.99 3.95
C LEU A 96 -15.71 -4.80 4.88
N VAL A 97 -15.09 -4.82 6.06
CA VAL A 97 -15.09 -3.66 6.95
C VAL A 97 -14.08 -2.64 6.45
N THR A 98 -14.55 -1.61 5.76
CA THR A 98 -13.70 -0.57 5.18
C THR A 98 -13.34 0.55 6.16
N LYS A 99 -13.92 0.54 7.38
CA LYS A 99 -13.71 1.57 8.41
C LYS A 99 -13.76 0.98 9.83
N PRO A 100 -12.83 1.37 10.73
CA PRO A 100 -11.65 2.19 10.46
C PRO A 100 -10.65 1.47 9.54
N TRP A 101 -9.85 2.22 8.78
CA TRP A 101 -8.81 1.67 7.91
C TRP A 101 -7.47 2.33 8.23
N SER A 102 -6.38 1.56 8.16
CA SER A 102 -5.02 2.04 8.35
C SER A 102 -4.22 1.84 7.08
N LEU A 103 -3.57 2.90 6.60
CA LEU A 103 -2.68 2.88 5.45
C LEU A 103 -1.25 3.10 5.93
N ALA A 104 -0.35 2.19 5.61
CA ALA A 104 1.08 2.31 5.90
C ALA A 104 1.86 2.62 4.62
N VAL A 105 2.55 3.77 4.59
CA VAL A 105 3.50 4.12 3.52
C VAL A 105 4.90 3.72 4.01
N SER A 106 5.57 2.82 3.30
CA SER A 106 6.89 2.30 3.66
C SER A 106 7.69 1.87 2.44
N GLY A 107 8.96 1.50 2.61
CA GLY A 107 9.87 1.12 1.54
C GLY A 107 11.00 2.15 1.35
N ALA A 108 11.63 2.15 0.17
CA ALA A 108 12.66 3.13 -0.19
C ALA A 108 12.02 4.43 -0.70
N CYS A 109 11.27 5.08 0.17
CA CYS A 109 10.69 6.40 -0.06
C CYS A 109 11.50 7.46 0.67
N GLU A 110 11.49 8.68 0.14
CA GLU A 110 11.97 9.84 0.87
C GLU A 110 11.08 10.06 2.09
N SER A 111 11.71 10.35 3.24
CA SER A 111 11.04 10.55 4.53
C SER A 111 10.67 12.00 4.74
#